data_AF-A0A2V6HU99-F1
#
_entry.id   AF-A0A2V6HU99-F1
#
_cell.length_a   1.000
_cell.length_b   1.000
_cell.length_c   1.000
_cell.angle_alpha   90.00
_cell.angle_beta   90.00
_cell.angle_gamma   90.00
#
_symmetry.space_group_name_H-M   'P 1'
#
loop_
_entity.id
_entity.type
_entity.pdbx_description
1 polymer ?
#
loop_
_entity_poly.entity_id
_entity_poly.type
_entity_poly.pdbx_seq_one_letter_code
_entity_poly.pdbx_strand_id
1 'polypeptide(L)'
;MVDQIRTHARGELPPAYQADLGKGLDEYCANFLGVTYSQLVQYVNEGLSDEAVLESCFAMGHRPSEAEIYMWNEFMLKRGWHDDASRTLKQLKREEALIARSEIETIFQLIDAAEGRP
;
A
#
# COMPACT_ATOMS: atom_id res chain seq x y z
N MET A 1 4.60 0.48 1.58
CA MET A 1 4.90 -0.81 2.23
C MET A 1 6.38 -1.03 2.58
N VAL A 2 7.28 -1.42 1.66
CA VAL A 2 8.66 -1.85 2.01
C VAL A 2 9.44 -0.77 2.78
N ASP A 3 9.43 0.47 2.30
CA ASP A 3 10.09 1.58 3.00
C ASP A 3 9.46 1.90 4.35
N GLN A 4 8.14 1.73 4.49
CA GLN A 4 7.45 1.90 5.77
C GLN A 4 7.88 0.81 6.76
N ILE A 5 8.05 -0.43 6.32
CA ILE A 5 8.56 -1.53 7.16
C ILE A 5 9.99 -1.22 7.61
N ARG A 6 10.87 -0.81 6.69
CA ARG A 6 12.26 -0.44 7.03
C ARG A 6 12.31 0.72 8.02
N THR A 7 11.48 1.75 7.79
CA THR A 7 11.40 2.94 8.65
C THR A 7 10.82 2.59 10.02
N HIS A 8 9.85 1.69 10.08
CA HIS A 8 9.32 1.16 11.33
C HIS A 8 10.38 0.35 12.10
N ALA A 9 11.16 -0.50 11.42
CA ALA A 9 12.23 -1.27 12.04
C ALA A 9 13.33 -0.39 12.66
N ARG A 10 13.54 0.82 12.14
CA ARG A 10 14.44 1.84 12.72
C ARG A 10 13.80 2.67 13.85
N GLY A 11 12.50 2.49 14.12
CA GLY A 11 11.76 3.30 15.10
C GLY A 11 11.46 4.72 14.62
N GLU A 12 11.56 4.99 13.33
CA GLU A 12 11.43 6.32 12.72
C GLU A 12 10.05 6.56 12.12
N LEU A 13 9.18 5.54 12.06
CA LEU A 13 7.86 5.68 11.44
C LEU A 13 6.94 6.50 12.36
N PRO A 14 6.30 7.59 11.88
CA PRO A 14 5.41 8.38 12.73
C PRO A 14 4.24 7.54 13.27
N PRO A 15 3.77 7.77 14.51
CA PRO A 15 2.72 6.97 15.13
C PRO A 15 1.43 6.85 14.31
N ALA A 16 1.07 7.89 13.56
CA ALA A 16 -0.09 7.89 12.67
C ALA A 16 -0.03 6.77 11.62
N TYR A 17 1.16 6.48 11.08
CA TYR A 17 1.34 5.42 10.08
C TYR A 17 1.48 4.03 10.71
N GLN A 18 1.85 3.93 11.99
CA GLN A 18 2.03 2.64 12.67
C GLN A 18 0.72 1.87 12.83
N ALA A 19 -0.39 2.59 13.07
CA ALA A 19 -1.71 1.99 13.29
C ALA A 19 -2.24 1.22 12.07
N ASP A 20 -1.80 1.60 10.88
CA ASP A 20 -2.28 1.08 9.59
C ASP A 20 -1.27 0.16 8.89
N LEU A 21 -0.09 -0.07 9.46
CA LEU A 21 0.90 -1.00 8.92
C LEU A 21 0.29 -2.39 8.70
N GLY A 22 0.43 -2.91 7.49
CA GLY A 22 -0.07 -4.23 7.13
C GLY A 22 -1.58 -4.33 6.95
N LYS A 23 -2.29 -3.20 6.91
CA LYS A 23 -3.73 -3.12 6.63
C LYS A 23 -3.99 -2.40 5.32
N GLY A 24 -5.20 -2.54 4.78
CA GLY A 24 -5.60 -1.79 3.60
C GLY A 24 -4.71 -2.11 2.39
N LEU A 25 -3.99 -1.11 1.85
CA LEU A 25 -3.16 -1.29 0.66
C LEU A 25 -2.05 -2.34 0.85
N ASP A 26 -1.42 -2.38 2.04
CA ASP A 26 -0.39 -3.38 2.36
C ASP A 26 -0.98 -4.80 2.37
N GLU A 27 -2.16 -4.96 2.97
CA GLU A 27 -2.88 -6.24 3.03
C GLU A 27 -3.28 -6.72 1.62
N TYR A 28 -3.82 -5.82 0.79
CA TYR A 28 -4.13 -6.16 -0.60
C TYR A 28 -2.89 -6.62 -1.37
N CYS A 29 -1.75 -5.92 -1.20
CA CYS A 29 -0.51 -6.27 -1.88
C CYS A 29 0.03 -7.63 -1.42
N ALA A 30 0.05 -7.89 -0.11
CA ALA A 30 0.46 -9.17 0.45
C ALA A 30 -0.44 -10.32 -0.06
N ASN A 31 -1.76 -10.12 -0.06
CA ASN A 31 -2.72 -11.09 -0.58
C ASN A 31 -2.53 -11.36 -2.08
N PHE A 32 -2.27 -10.32 -2.89
CA PHE A 32 -2.01 -10.47 -4.32
C PHE A 32 -0.74 -11.28 -4.60
N LEU A 33 0.29 -11.11 -3.77
CA LEU A 33 1.53 -11.88 -3.82
C LEU A 33 1.43 -13.25 -3.13
N GLY A 34 0.29 -13.60 -2.54
CA GLY A 34 0.08 -14.88 -1.88
C GLY A 34 0.92 -15.09 -0.60
N VAL A 35 1.29 -14.01 0.09
CA VAL A 35 2.08 -14.06 1.33
C VAL A 35 1.36 -13.33 2.47
N THR A 36 1.72 -13.62 3.72
CA THR A 36 1.27 -12.81 4.85
C THR A 36 2.11 -11.54 4.97
N TYR A 37 1.53 -10.47 5.51
CA TYR A 37 2.30 -9.26 5.83
C TYR A 37 3.49 -9.55 6.76
N SER A 38 3.34 -10.48 7.70
CA SER A 38 4.43 -10.88 8.60
C SER A 38 5.61 -11.54 7.88
N GLN A 39 5.36 -12.35 6.84
CA GLN A 39 6.42 -12.91 6.00
C GLN A 39 7.14 -11.80 5.23
N LEU A 40 6.38 -10.85 4.68
CA LEU A 40 6.97 -9.70 3.97
C LEU A 40 7.85 -8.85 4.91
N VAL A 41 7.39 -8.60 6.14
CA VAL A 41 8.20 -7.92 7.17
C VAL A 41 9.49 -8.68 7.47
N GLN A 42 9.45 -10.01 7.54
CA GLN A 42 10.65 -10.82 7.76
C GLN A 42 11.66 -10.63 6.62
N TYR A 43 11.25 -10.77 5.36
CA TYR A 43 12.14 -10.62 4.20
C TYR A 43 12.77 -9.23 4.13
N VAL A 44 12.00 -8.19 4.44
CA VAL A 44 12.51 -6.82 4.48
C VAL A 44 13.55 -6.64 5.61
N ASN A 45 13.31 -7.24 6.77
CA ASN A 45 14.21 -7.15 7.92
C ASN A 45 15.47 -8.01 7.80
N GLU A 46 15.53 -8.94 6.84
CA GLU A 46 16.75 -9.67 6.47
C GLU A 46 17.75 -8.78 5.71
N GLY A 47 17.41 -7.52 5.42
CA GLY A 47 18.29 -6.56 4.75
C GLY A 47 18.38 -6.76 3.24
N LEU A 48 17.40 -7.46 2.66
CA LEU A 48 17.30 -7.74 1.22
C LEU A 48 17.00 -6.46 0.42
N SER A 49 17.43 -6.42 -0.85
CA SER A 49 16.99 -5.41 -1.81
C SER A 49 15.51 -5.59 -2.14
N ASP A 50 14.89 -4.58 -2.74
CA ASP A 50 13.46 -4.64 -3.12
C ASP A 50 13.17 -5.78 -4.09
N GLU A 51 14.07 -6.00 -5.05
CA GLU A 51 13.97 -7.11 -6.01
C GLU A 51 14.09 -8.45 -5.30
N ALA A 52 15.02 -8.58 -4.35
CA ALA A 52 15.18 -9.81 -3.59
C ALA A 52 13.96 -10.09 -2.68
N VAL A 53 13.39 -9.06 -2.05
CA VAL A 53 12.13 -9.20 -1.28
C VAL A 53 10.99 -9.68 -2.20
N LEU A 54 10.85 -9.07 -3.38
CA LEU A 54 9.82 -9.43 -4.35
C LEU A 54 9.99 -10.89 -4.83
N GLU A 55 11.22 -11.29 -5.13
CA GLU A 55 11.54 -12.66 -5.53
C GLU A 55 11.28 -13.67 -4.40
N SER A 56 11.53 -13.33 -3.13
CA SER A 56 11.14 -14.15 -1.98
C SER A 56 9.62 -14.30 -1.86
N CYS A 57 8.86 -13.23 -2.11
CA CYS A 57 7.40 -13.30 -2.17
C CYS A 57 6.91 -14.22 -3.29
N PHE A 58 7.49 -14.12 -4.49
CA PHE A 58 7.15 -14.99 -5.62
C PHE A 58 7.49 -16.46 -5.35
N ALA A 59 8.61 -16.71 -4.69
CA ALA A 59 9.03 -18.08 -4.39
C ALA A 59 8.08 -18.75 -3.39
N MET A 60 7.67 -18.04 -2.34
CA MET A 60 6.85 -18.62 -1.26
C MET A 60 5.34 -18.49 -1.45
N GLY A 61 4.90 -17.52 -2.26
CA GLY A 61 3.51 -17.22 -2.53
C GLY A 61 3.17 -17.44 -3.99
N HIS A 62 2.85 -16.33 -4.67
CA HIS A 62 2.38 -16.31 -6.04
C HIS A 62 3.23 -15.38 -6.88
N ARG A 63 3.64 -15.84 -8.08
CA ARG A 63 4.19 -14.98 -9.13
C ARG A 63 3.06 -14.63 -10.11
N PRO A 64 2.53 -13.40 -10.08
CA PRO A 64 1.44 -13.02 -10.96
C PRO A 64 1.86 -13.04 -12.43
N SER A 65 0.97 -13.52 -13.28
CA SER A 65 1.07 -13.38 -14.73
C SER A 65 0.91 -11.93 -15.18
N GLU A 66 1.31 -11.61 -16.41
CA GLU A 66 1.11 -10.28 -16.99
C GLU A 66 -0.35 -9.81 -16.94
N ALA A 67 -1.31 -10.72 -17.16
CA ALA A 67 -2.73 -10.42 -17.07
C ALA A 67 -3.17 -10.07 -15.64
N GLU A 68 -2.68 -10.80 -14.65
CA GLU A 68 -2.95 -10.51 -13.23
C GLU A 68 -2.35 -9.18 -12.81
N ILE A 69 -1.11 -8.89 -13.23
CA ILE A 69 -0.44 -7.60 -12.98
C ILE A 69 -1.26 -6.45 -13.59
N TYR A 70 -1.72 -6.61 -14.83
CA TYR A 70 -2.56 -5.61 -15.48
C TYR A 70 -3.86 -5.35 -14.71
N MET A 71 -4.60 -6.41 -14.36
CA MET A 71 -5.85 -6.29 -13.61
C MET A 71 -5.63 -5.67 -12.23
N TRP A 72 -4.57 -6.08 -11.53
CA TRP A 72 -4.17 -5.54 -10.25
C TRP A 72 -3.89 -4.04 -10.32
N ASN A 73 -3.08 -3.61 -11.30
CA ASN A 73 -2.77 -2.19 -11.48
C ASN A 73 -4.02 -1.37 -11.79
N GLU A 74 -4.86 -1.84 -12.73
CA GLU A 74 -6.11 -1.16 -13.09
C GLU A 74 -7.11 -1.07 -11.93
N PHE A 75 -7.13 -2.09 -11.06
CA PHE A 75 -7.92 -2.09 -9.84
C PHE A 75 -7.36 -1.10 -8.81
N MET A 76 -6.07 -1.19 -8.50
CA MET A 76 -5.44 -0.39 -7.45
C MET A 76 -5.42 1.11 -7.80
N LEU A 77 -5.16 1.47 -9.06
CA LEU A 77 -5.17 2.87 -9.51
C LEU A 77 -6.52 3.56 -9.28
N LYS A 78 -7.62 2.80 -9.26
CA LYS A 78 -8.98 3.31 -9.08
C LYS A 78 -9.53 3.07 -7.67
N ARG A 79 -8.71 2.55 -6.75
CA ARG A 79 -9.15 2.23 -5.39
C ARG A 79 -9.72 3.48 -4.70
N GLY A 80 -10.94 3.40 -4.20
CA GLY A 80 -11.70 4.52 -3.62
C GLY A 80 -12.66 5.19 -4.59
N TRP A 81 -12.57 4.92 -5.90
CA TRP A 81 -13.45 5.49 -6.92
C TRP A 81 -14.60 4.55 -7.24
N HIS A 82 -15.79 4.88 -6.74
CA HIS A 82 -17.03 4.10 -6.92
C HIS A 82 -16.93 2.63 -6.47
N ASP A 83 -16.05 2.35 -5.52
CA ASP A 83 -15.89 1.04 -4.91
C ASP A 83 -16.17 1.07 -3.39
N ASP A 84 -15.94 -0.05 -2.72
CA ASP A 84 -16.16 -0.23 -1.29
C ASP A 84 -15.30 0.69 -0.39
N ALA A 85 -14.15 1.19 -0.87
CA ALA A 85 -13.33 2.15 -0.12
C ALA A 85 -13.73 3.61 -0.35
N SER A 86 -14.74 3.89 -1.18
CA SER A 86 -15.25 5.27 -1.37
C SER A 86 -15.59 5.97 -0.05
N ARG A 87 -16.07 5.21 0.96
CA ARG A 87 -16.34 5.75 2.30
C ARG A 87 -15.05 6.10 3.05
N THR A 88 -14.07 5.21 3.01
CA THR A 88 -12.74 5.42 3.61
C THR A 88 -12.05 6.62 2.97
N LEU A 89 -12.04 6.72 1.64
CA LEU A 89 -11.50 7.88 0.92
C LEU A 89 -12.14 9.19 1.39
N LYS A 90 -13.47 9.25 1.45
CA LYS A 90 -14.20 10.44 1.92
C LYS A 90 -13.83 10.81 3.35
N GLN A 91 -13.62 9.82 4.22
CA GLN A 91 -13.24 10.05 5.61
C GLN A 91 -11.81 10.60 5.72
N LEU A 92 -10.84 9.94 5.08
CA LEU A 92 -9.44 10.37 5.09
C LEU A 92 -9.28 11.76 4.46
N LYS A 93 -10.01 12.09 3.37
CA LYS A 93 -10.05 13.45 2.83
C LYS A 93 -10.48 14.51 3.84
N ARG A 94 -11.33 14.17 4.83
CA ARG A 94 -11.71 15.10 5.90
C ARG A 94 -10.58 15.27 6.91
N GLU A 95 -9.95 14.16 7.29
CA GLU A 95 -8.87 14.12 8.27
C GLU A 95 -7.65 14.91 7.78
N GLU A 96 -7.33 14.79 6.48
CA GLU A 96 -6.26 15.55 5.83
C GLU A 96 -6.64 16.98 5.44
N ALA A 97 -7.87 17.44 5.75
CA ALA A 97 -8.41 18.73 5.33
C ALA A 97 -8.41 18.99 3.80
N LEU A 98 -8.55 17.93 2.99
CA LEU A 98 -8.53 17.95 1.52
C LEU A 98 -9.92 17.81 0.87
N ILE A 99 -11.00 18.02 1.62
CA ILE A 99 -12.39 17.87 1.14
C ILE A 99 -12.66 18.73 -0.11
N ALA A 100 -12.11 19.96 -0.14
CA ALA A 100 -12.34 20.91 -1.23
C ALA A 100 -11.63 20.55 -2.55
N ARG A 101 -10.69 19.61 -2.53
CA ARG A 101 -9.93 19.17 -3.72
C ARG A 101 -10.74 18.14 -4.49
N SER A 102 -11.53 18.58 -5.46
CA SER A 102 -12.42 17.72 -6.26
C SER A 102 -11.69 16.72 -7.16
N GLU A 103 -10.45 17.02 -7.54
CA GLU A 103 -9.58 16.18 -8.35
C GLU A 103 -9.06 14.92 -7.64
N ILE A 104 -9.19 14.85 -6.31
CA ILE A 104 -8.85 13.66 -5.51
C ILE A 104 -10.05 12.72 -5.48
N GLU A 105 -10.03 11.72 -6.35
CA GLU A 105 -11.06 10.69 -6.53
C GLU A 105 -10.62 9.29 -6.11
N THR A 106 -9.32 9.08 -5.86
CA THR A 106 -8.74 7.78 -5.46
C THR A 106 -7.89 7.90 -4.19
N ILE A 107 -7.66 6.76 -3.52
CA ILE A 107 -6.79 6.71 -2.33
C ILE A 107 -5.36 7.13 -2.67
N PHE A 108 -4.84 6.73 -3.83
CA PHE A 108 -3.49 7.10 -4.24
C PHE A 108 -3.35 8.60 -4.47
N GLN A 109 -4.33 9.24 -5.13
CA GLN A 109 -4.35 10.70 -5.27
C GLN A 109 -4.41 11.43 -3.92
N LEU A 110 -5.11 10.84 -2.93
CA LEU A 110 -5.15 11.39 -1.59
C LEU A 110 -3.77 11.30 -0.91
N ILE A 111 -3.12 10.14 -0.98
CA ILE A 111 -1.78 9.93 -0.39
C ILE A 111 -0.78 10.90 -1.03
N ASP A 112 -0.76 10.97 -2.36
CA ASP A 112 0.12 11.87 -3.08
C ASP A 112 -0.10 13.33 -2.65
N ALA A 113 -1.36 13.77 -2.59
CA ALA A 113 -1.71 15.11 -2.12
C ALA A 113 -1.29 15.39 -0.67
N ALA A 114 -1.47 14.43 0.25
CA ALA A 114 -1.10 14.56 1.66
C ALA A 114 0.43 14.62 1.85
N GLU A 115 1.17 13.92 0.99
CA GLU A 115 2.64 13.92 0.97
C GLU A 115 3.24 15.07 0.15
N GLY A 116 2.41 15.97 -0.39
CA GLY A 116 2.86 17.10 -1.21
C GLY A 116 3.41 16.71 -2.57
N ARG A 117 3.06 15.52 -3.07
CA ARG A 117 3.36 15.03 -4.42
C ARG A 117 2.24 15.45 -5.40
N PRO A 118 2.57 15.70 -6.69
CA PRO A 118 1.61 16.13 -7.69
C PRO A 118 0.55 15.08 -8.00
#